data_AF-A0A0F9V995-F1
#
_entry.id   AF-A0A0F9V995-F1
#
_cell.length_a   1.000
_cell.length_b   1.000
_cell.length_c   1.000
_cell.angle_alpha   90.00
_cell.angle_beta   90.00
_cell.angle_gamma   90.00
#
_symmetry.space_group_name_H-M   'P 1'
#
loop_
_entity.id
_entity.type
_entity.pdbx_description
1 polymer ?
#
loop_
_entity_poly.entity_id
_entity_poly.type
_entity_poly.pdbx_seq_one_letter_code
_entity_poly.pdbx_strand_id
1 'polypeptide(L)'
;MYRIIIAGGRDFNDYELLKKEVSGFLKTLDIDNGLEIVSGGAKGVDAMGERFANENDVAVKLFPAEWSKYGRGAGPKRNRQMSEYATHLIAFWNGESKGTRSIITLAKKYDLNVTVISV
;
A
#
# COMPACT_ATOMS: atom_id res chain seq x y z
N MET A 1 0.53 -16.74 3.86
CA MET A 1 0.36 -15.81 2.73
C MET A 1 0.41 -14.36 3.21
N TYR A 2 1.30 -13.57 2.62
CA TYR A 2 1.45 -12.15 2.88
C TYR A 2 0.60 -11.34 1.91
N ARG A 3 -0.18 -10.41 2.46
CA ARG A 3 -0.95 -9.40 1.73
C ARG A 3 -0.44 -8.04 2.15
N ILE A 4 0.28 -7.36 1.27
CA ILE A 4 1.06 -6.18 1.63
C ILE A 4 0.50 -4.96 0.92
N ILE A 5 0.03 -3.97 1.68
CA ILE A 5 -0.32 -2.67 1.13
C ILE A 5 0.98 -1.90 0.87
N ILE A 6 1.13 -1.37 -0.34
CA ILE A 6 2.15 -0.37 -0.67
C ILE A 6 1.41 0.93 -0.94
N ALA A 7 1.54 1.93 -0.05
CA ALA A 7 0.76 3.16 -0.13
C ALA A 7 1.58 4.39 0.24
N GLY A 8 1.16 5.55 -0.26
CA GLY A 8 1.83 6.82 0.04
C GLY A 8 1.31 8.01 -0.74
N GLY A 9 2.13 9.04 -0.85
CA GLY A 9 1.78 10.28 -1.56
C GLY A 9 1.49 10.05 -3.04
N ARG A 10 0.56 10.82 -3.62
CA ARG A 10 0.21 10.75 -5.05
C ARG A 10 1.24 11.42 -5.96
N ASP A 11 2.02 12.34 -5.39
CA ASP A 11 3.06 13.10 -6.07
C ASP A 11 4.45 12.47 -5.92
N PHE A 12 4.57 11.40 -5.12
CA PHE A 12 5.81 10.65 -4.98
C PHE A 12 6.08 9.85 -6.27
N ASN A 13 7.31 9.96 -6.80
CA ASN A 13 7.68 9.43 -8.12
C ASN A 13 9.08 8.79 -8.15
N ASP A 14 9.61 8.37 -7.00
CA ASP A 14 10.90 7.68 -6.93
C ASP A 14 10.71 6.16 -6.89
N TYR A 15 10.63 5.56 -8.07
CA TYR A 15 10.44 4.11 -8.22
C TYR A 15 11.65 3.31 -7.73
N GLU A 16 12.86 3.83 -7.89
CA GLU A 16 14.08 3.11 -7.48
C GLU A 16 14.16 3.00 -5.96
N LEU A 17 13.82 4.07 -5.24
CA LEU A 17 13.67 4.03 -3.79
C LEU A 17 12.58 3.03 -3.38
N LEU A 18 11.40 3.09 -4.01
CA LEU A 18 10.31 2.17 -3.69
C LEU A 18 10.73 0.72 -3.89
N LYS A 19 11.32 0.40 -5.05
CA LYS A 19 11.79 -0.94 -5.39
C LYS A 19 12.83 -1.43 -4.40
N LYS A 20 13.79 -0.59 -4.03
CA LYS A 20 14.82 -0.92 -3.04
C LYS A 20 14.21 -1.25 -1.68
N GLU A 21 13.36 -0.39 -1.14
CA GLU A 21 12.79 -0.56 0.20
C GLU A 21 11.83 -1.76 0.26
N VAL A 22 10.97 -1.93 -0.76
CA VAL A 22 10.07 -3.08 -0.85
C VAL A 22 10.87 -4.38 -0.97
N SER A 23 11.88 -4.43 -1.85
CA SER A 23 12.72 -5.63 -2.01
C SER A 23 13.50 -5.96 -0.73
N GLY A 24 14.01 -4.93 -0.03
CA GLY A 24 14.69 -5.09 1.25
C GLY A 24 13.76 -5.67 2.31
N PHE A 25 12.52 -5.16 2.38
CA PHE A 25 11.50 -5.66 3.29
C PHE A 25 11.09 -7.11 2.97
N LEU A 26 10.86 -7.45 1.70
CA LEU A 26 10.45 -8.81 1.33
C LEU A 26 11.49 -9.87 1.68
N LYS A 27 12.78 -9.52 1.68
CA LYS A 27 13.87 -10.43 2.11
C LYS A 27 13.81 -10.80 3.59
N THR A 28 13.06 -10.08 4.41
CA THR A 28 12.88 -10.41 5.84
C THR A 28 11.70 -11.36 6.08
N LEU A 29 10.92 -11.67 5.04
CA LEU A 29 9.73 -12.50 5.12
C LEU A 29 9.97 -13.87 4.46
N ASP A 30 9.39 -14.91 5.07
CA ASP A 30 9.30 -16.24 4.48
C ASP A 30 8.13 -16.31 3.47
N ILE A 31 8.36 -15.79 2.26
CA ILE A 31 7.34 -15.63 1.22
C ILE A 31 6.97 -16.93 0.49
N ASP A 32 7.53 -18.08 0.86
CA ASP A 32 7.21 -19.39 0.28
C ASP A 32 5.71 -19.72 0.43
N ASN A 33 5.08 -19.18 1.47
CA ASN A 33 3.64 -19.30 1.73
C ASN A 33 2.77 -18.29 0.94
N GLY A 34 3.33 -17.63 -0.07
CA GLY A 34 2.64 -16.74 -1.02
C GLY A 34 2.70 -15.25 -0.66
N LEU A 35 2.70 -14.41 -1.70
CA LEU A 35 2.75 -12.95 -1.64
C LEU A 35 1.71 -12.34 -2.59
N GLU A 36 1.01 -11.31 -2.12
CA GLU A 36 0.09 -10.49 -2.90
C GLU A 36 0.26 -9.01 -2.52
N ILE A 37 0.35 -8.12 -3.52
CA ILE A 37 0.34 -6.68 -3.33
C ILE A 37 -1.10 -6.17 -3.30
N VAL A 38 -1.40 -5.31 -2.33
CA VAL A 38 -2.71 -4.67 -2.17
C VAL A 38 -2.58 -3.20 -2.55
N SER A 39 -3.34 -2.76 -3.56
CA SER A 39 -3.31 -1.39 -4.07
C SER A 39 -4.70 -0.76 -4.05
N GLY A 40 -4.75 0.56 -3.85
CA GLY A 40 -5.98 1.32 -3.98
C GLY A 40 -6.23 1.92 -5.36
N GLY A 41 -5.35 1.64 -6.34
CA GLY A 41 -5.48 2.11 -7.72
C GLY A 41 -5.30 3.62 -7.87
N ALA A 42 -4.51 4.26 -7.01
CA ALA A 42 -4.18 5.68 -7.14
C ALA A 42 -2.88 5.93 -7.92
N LYS A 43 -2.66 7.17 -8.34
CA LYS A 43 -1.34 7.62 -8.86
C LYS A 43 -0.29 7.62 -7.74
N GLY A 44 0.98 7.73 -8.13
CA GLY A 44 2.11 7.79 -7.21
C GLY A 44 2.44 6.39 -6.69
N VAL A 45 2.52 6.26 -5.37
CA VAL A 45 2.98 5.02 -4.70
C VAL A 45 2.13 3.79 -5.07
N ASP A 46 0.80 3.90 -5.12
CA ASP A 46 -0.09 2.79 -5.48
C ASP A 46 0.27 2.26 -6.89
N ALA A 47 0.37 3.14 -7.90
CA ALA A 47 0.76 2.78 -9.26
C ALA A 47 2.19 2.20 -9.36
N MET A 48 3.12 2.69 -8.54
CA MET A 48 4.48 2.14 -8.49
C MET A 48 4.52 0.77 -7.78
N GLY A 49 3.67 0.54 -6.79
CA GLY A 49 3.48 -0.78 -6.18
C GLY A 49 2.90 -1.79 -7.16
N GLU A 50 1.93 -1.37 -7.98
CA GLU A 50 1.39 -2.17 -9.09
C GLU A 50 2.47 -2.50 -10.13
N ARG A 51 3.29 -1.52 -10.51
CA ARG A 51 4.44 -1.74 -11.39
C ARG A 51 5.43 -2.74 -10.79
N PHE A 52 5.80 -2.58 -9.52
CA PHE A 52 6.69 -3.50 -8.82
C PHE A 52 6.16 -4.92 -8.85
N ALA A 53 4.87 -5.10 -8.57
CA ALA A 53 4.23 -6.41 -8.59
C ALA A 53 4.29 -7.05 -9.98
N ASN A 54 3.97 -6.29 -11.03
CA ASN A 54 4.04 -6.75 -12.42
C ASN A 54 5.48 -7.11 -12.84
N GLU A 55 6.49 -6.33 -12.45
CA GLU A 55 7.90 -6.63 -12.77
C GLU A 55 8.44 -7.89 -12.07
N ASN A 56 7.78 -8.37 -11.00
CA ASN A 56 8.23 -9.51 -10.20
C ASN A 56 7.22 -10.68 -10.21
N ASP A 57 6.28 -10.68 -11.15
CA ASP A 57 5.23 -11.71 -11.27
C ASP A 57 4.43 -11.94 -9.97
N VAL A 58 4.19 -10.86 -9.20
CA VAL A 58 3.42 -10.89 -7.95
C VAL A 58 1.97 -10.50 -8.22
N ALA A 59 1.03 -11.25 -7.63
CA ALA A 59 -0.39 -10.94 -7.74
C ALA A 59 -0.74 -9.57 -7.13
N VAL A 60 -1.71 -8.88 -7.74
CA VAL A 60 -2.22 -7.59 -7.25
C VAL A 60 -3.71 -7.67 -6.96
N LYS A 61 -4.10 -7.29 -5.74
CA LYS A 61 -5.49 -7.04 -5.37
C LYS A 61 -5.79 -5.54 -5.38
N LEU A 62 -6.62 -5.12 -6.32
CA LEU A 62 -7.08 -3.73 -6.44
C LEU A 62 -8.32 -3.46 -5.58
N PHE A 63 -8.28 -2.34 -4.87
CA PHE A 63 -9.41 -1.75 -4.15
C PHE A 63 -9.65 -0.32 -4.67
N PRO A 64 -10.32 -0.15 -5.83
CA PRO A 64 -10.56 1.17 -6.38
C PRO A 64 -11.53 1.97 -5.49
N ALA A 65 -11.29 3.28 -5.35
CA ALA A 65 -12.20 4.15 -4.63
C ALA A 65 -13.45 4.48 -5.49
N GLU A 66 -14.63 4.10 -4.99
CA GLU A 66 -15.92 4.35 -5.65
C GLU A 66 -16.39 5.83 -5.50
N TRP A 67 -15.68 6.77 -6.12
CA TRP A 67 -15.95 8.21 -5.99
C TRP A 67 -17.36 8.61 -6.40
N SER A 68 -17.91 8.02 -7.46
CA SER A 68 -19.27 8.31 -7.93
C SER A 68 -20.35 7.93 -6.91
N LYS A 69 -20.07 6.93 -6.05
CA LYS A 69 -21.03 6.40 -5.08
C LYS A 69 -20.94 7.07 -3.71
N TYR A 70 -19.73 7.33 -3.23
CA TYR A 70 -19.51 7.82 -1.86
C TYR A 70 -18.87 9.21 -1.79
N GLY A 71 -18.59 9.85 -2.92
CA GLY A 71 -17.91 11.15 -2.97
C GLY A 71 -16.63 11.14 -2.14
N ARG A 72 -16.47 12.15 -1.27
CA ARG A 72 -15.29 12.29 -0.39
C ARG A 72 -15.08 11.10 0.57
N GLY A 73 -16.12 10.30 0.84
CA GLY A 73 -16.04 9.10 1.67
C GLY A 73 -15.43 7.88 0.97
N ALA A 74 -15.27 7.91 -0.36
CA ALA A 74 -14.77 6.78 -1.12
C ALA A 74 -13.33 6.39 -0.75
N GLY A 75 -12.45 7.39 -0.57
CA GLY A 75 -11.06 7.17 -0.15
C GLY A 75 -10.95 6.49 1.24
N PRO A 76 -11.55 7.06 2.29
CA PRO A 76 -11.57 6.43 3.61
C PRO A 76 -12.18 5.02 3.64
N LYS A 77 -13.27 4.79 2.88
CA LYS A 77 -13.90 3.47 2.77
C LYS A 77 -12.96 2.46 2.14
N ARG A 78 -12.33 2.83 1.01
CA ARG A 78 -11.29 2.05 0.35
C ARG A 78 -10.14 1.71 1.29
N ASN A 79 -9.63 2.71 2.02
CA ASN A 79 -8.52 2.49 2.96
C ASN A 79 -8.88 1.46 4.02
N ARG A 80 -10.11 1.53 4.55
CA ARG A 80 -10.61 0.54 5.51
C ARG A 80 -10.63 -0.87 4.91
N GLN A 81 -11.18 -1.02 3.70
CA GLN A 81 -11.27 -2.32 3.03
C GLN A 81 -9.88 -2.94 2.79
N MET A 82 -8.91 -2.14 2.38
CA MET A 82 -7.52 -2.61 2.25
C MET A 82 -6.95 -3.05 3.60
N SER A 83 -7.14 -2.27 4.67
CA SER A 83 -6.64 -2.62 6.00
C SER A 83 -7.34 -3.84 6.61
N GLU A 84 -8.62 -4.08 6.33
CA GLU A 84 -9.33 -5.30 6.77
C GLU A 84 -8.82 -6.55 6.03
N TYR A 85 -8.33 -6.37 4.81
CA TYR A 85 -7.85 -7.45 3.96
C TYR A 85 -6.35 -7.75 4.16
N ALA A 86 -5.52 -6.75 4.36
CA ALA A 86 -4.07 -6.93 4.35
C ALA A 86 -3.51 -7.46 5.67
N THR A 87 -2.23 -7.83 5.62
CA THR A 87 -1.44 -8.31 6.77
C THR A 87 -0.33 -7.32 7.14
N HIS A 88 0.14 -6.56 6.15
CA HIS A 88 1.25 -5.63 6.28
C HIS A 88 0.94 -4.34 5.53
N LEU A 89 1.57 -3.24 5.97
CA LEU A 89 1.59 -1.96 5.28
C LEU A 89 3.03 -1.45 5.19
N ILE A 90 3.47 -1.11 3.98
CA ILE A 90 4.66 -0.30 3.72
C ILE A 90 4.17 1.08 3.27
N ALA A 91 4.35 2.09 4.12
CA ALA A 91 3.87 3.44 3.88
C ALA A 91 5.02 4.39 3.57
N PHE A 92 5.05 4.92 2.34
CA PHE A 92 5.95 6.01 1.96
C PHE A 92 5.29 7.34 2.33
N TRP A 93 5.79 7.97 3.40
CA TRP A 93 5.12 9.11 4.02
C TRP A 93 6.04 10.28 4.32
N ASN A 94 5.62 11.46 3.87
CA ASN A 94 6.29 12.74 4.12
C ASN A 94 5.91 13.41 5.43
N GLY A 95 5.17 12.73 6.31
CA GLY A 95 4.64 13.31 7.56
C GLY A 95 3.39 14.20 7.39
N GLU A 96 3.05 14.63 6.17
CA GLU A 96 1.97 15.59 5.93
C GLU A 96 0.74 14.99 5.23
N SER A 97 0.95 14.01 4.33
CA SER A 97 -0.14 13.43 3.53
C SER A 97 -1.25 12.86 4.42
N LYS A 98 -2.42 13.50 4.40
CA LYS A 98 -3.60 13.08 5.17
C LYS A 98 -4.09 11.70 4.74
N GLY A 99 -4.00 11.39 3.45
CA GLY A 99 -4.36 10.08 2.90
C GLY A 99 -3.46 8.97 3.41
N THR A 100 -2.15 9.19 3.42
CA THR A 100 -1.17 8.23 3.94
C THR A 100 -1.31 8.07 5.46
N ARG A 101 -1.49 9.17 6.19
CA ARG A 101 -1.80 9.12 7.62
C ARG A 101 -3.04 8.29 7.91
N SER A 102 -4.10 8.44 7.11
CA SER A 102 -5.33 7.66 7.25
C SER A 102 -5.11 6.15 7.11
N ILE A 103 -4.35 5.70 6.11
CA ILE A 103 -4.10 4.26 5.94
C ILE A 103 -3.18 3.71 7.05
N ILE A 104 -2.19 4.48 7.53
CA ILE A 104 -1.36 4.11 8.68
C ILE A 104 -2.21 3.91 9.93
N THR A 105 -3.11 4.85 10.23
CA THR A 105 -4.01 4.75 11.40
C THR A 105 -4.92 3.52 11.30
N LEU A 106 -5.47 3.25 10.12
CA LEU A 106 -6.33 2.09 9.92
C LEU A 106 -5.53 0.78 10.01
N ALA A 107 -4.35 0.70 9.41
CA ALA A 107 -3.49 -0.46 9.49
C ALA A 107 -3.16 -0.82 10.96
N LYS A 108 -2.79 0.17 11.78
CA LYS A 108 -2.60 -0.05 13.23
C LYS A 108 -3.86 -0.51 13.94
N LYS A 109 -5.03 0.03 13.56
CA LYS A 109 -6.32 -0.34 14.15
C LYS A 109 -6.71 -1.80 13.84
N TYR A 110 -6.29 -2.31 12.69
CA TYR A 110 -6.57 -3.67 12.23
C TYR A 110 -5.39 -4.63 12.46
N ASP A 111 -4.45 -4.26 13.35
CA ASP A 111 -3.31 -5.09 13.76
C ASP A 111 -2.38 -5.54 12.62
N LEU A 112 -2.22 -4.69 11.59
CA LEU A 112 -1.23 -4.91 10.55
C LEU A 112 0.17 -4.59 11.07
N ASN A 113 1.16 -5.32 10.55
CA ASN A 113 2.56 -4.92 10.68
C ASN A 113 2.83 -3.69 9.80
N VAL A 114 3.19 -2.56 10.42
CA VAL A 114 3.36 -1.28 9.71
C VAL A 114 4.83 -0.87 9.65
N THR A 115 5.33 -0.70 8.44
CA THR A 115 6.63 -0.07 8.13
C THR A 115 6.38 1.30 7.52
N VAL A 116 7.04 2.33 8.04
CA VAL A 116 6.96 3.70 7.49
C VAL A 116 8.32 4.09 6.94
N ILE A 117 8.35 4.47 5.67
CA ILE A 117 9.52 5.02 4.98
C ILE A 117 9.31 6.52 4.84
N SER A 118 10.20 7.31 5.45
CA SER A 118 10.18 8.77 5.33
C SER A 118 10.64 9.20 3.95
N VAL A 119 9.83 10.03 3.26
CA VAL A 119 10.08 10.55 1.90
C VAL A 119 9.72 12.01 1.73
#